data_AF-A0A5B0QS50-F1
#
_entry.id   AF-A0A5B0QS50-F1
#
_cell.length_a   1.000
_cell.length_b   1.000
_cell.length_c   1.000
_cell.angle_alpha   90.00
_cell.angle_beta   90.00
_cell.angle_gamma   90.00
#
_symmetry.space_group_name_H-M   'P 1'
#
loop_
_entity.id
_entity.type
_entity.pdbx_description
1 polymer ?
#
loop_
_entity_poly.entity_id
_entity_poly.type
_entity_poly.pdbx_seq_one_letter_code
_entity_poly.pdbx_strand_id
1 'polypeptide(L)'
;MLARAALILLSCLLTVNMVAATDATPENRLCSGGKIVGILVGGAVIRTDPNGTWKGEPSGKGCQCSSKGFGCLTAPKSGYLPTKTPTTCVKLDQPCN
;
A
#
# COMPACT_ATOMS: atom_id res chain seq x y z
N MET A 1 -54.19 14.05 -21.44
CA MET A 1 -53.38 13.57 -20.29
C MET A 1 -52.54 12.39 -20.78
N LEU A 2 -51.32 12.20 -20.26
CA LEU A 2 -50.35 11.12 -20.60
C LEU A 2 -49.36 11.40 -21.76
N ALA A 3 -48.50 12.42 -21.66
CA ALA A 3 -47.29 12.50 -22.50
C ALA A 3 -46.15 13.35 -21.89
N ARG A 4 -46.03 13.39 -20.55
CA ARG A 4 -44.97 14.16 -19.86
C ARG A 4 -44.39 13.42 -18.66
N ALA A 5 -44.13 12.13 -18.77
CA ALA A 5 -43.62 11.35 -17.64
C ALA A 5 -42.58 10.28 -18.03
N ALA A 6 -41.73 10.54 -19.03
CA ALA A 6 -40.77 9.52 -19.51
C ALA A 6 -39.33 10.01 -19.70
N LEU A 7 -38.90 11.08 -19.02
CA LEU A 7 -37.53 11.61 -19.19
C LEU A 7 -36.76 11.87 -17.87
N ILE A 8 -37.23 11.36 -16.72
CA ILE A 8 -36.60 11.62 -15.40
C ILE A 8 -35.83 10.40 -14.85
N LEU A 9 -35.79 9.27 -15.56
CA LEU A 9 -35.24 8.02 -15.01
C LEU A 9 -33.85 7.60 -15.52
N LEU A 10 -33.18 8.41 -16.33
CA LEU A 10 -31.87 8.05 -16.93
C LEU A 10 -30.67 8.82 -16.38
N SER A 11 -30.86 9.78 -15.45
CA SER A 11 -29.77 10.64 -14.96
C SER A 11 -29.01 10.11 -13.74
N CYS A 12 -29.40 8.98 -13.13
CA CYS A 12 -28.77 8.46 -11.90
C CYS A 12 -27.78 7.31 -12.11
N LEU A 13 -27.37 7.02 -13.35
CA LEU A 13 -26.45 5.91 -13.66
C LEU A 13 -24.98 6.35 -13.83
N LEU A 14 -24.62 7.57 -13.39
CA LEU A 14 -23.28 8.13 -13.60
C LEU A 14 -22.38 8.17 -12.35
N THR A 15 -22.78 7.58 -11.23
CA THR A 15 -22.05 7.78 -9.97
C THR A 15 -21.85 6.53 -9.14
N VAL A 16 -21.45 5.39 -9.70
CA VAL A 16 -20.89 4.32 -8.87
C VAL A 16 -19.83 3.55 -9.64
N ASN A 17 -18.58 3.74 -9.22
CA ASN A 17 -17.37 2.94 -9.48
C ASN A 17 -16.15 3.80 -9.83
N MET A 18 -16.08 5.04 -9.32
CA MET A 18 -14.78 5.50 -8.86
C MET A 18 -14.51 4.77 -7.54
N VAL A 19 -14.00 3.54 -7.65
CA VAL A 19 -13.27 2.92 -6.54
C VAL A 19 -12.16 3.91 -6.25
N ALA A 20 -12.34 4.70 -5.19
CA ALA A 20 -11.24 5.41 -4.60
C ALA A 20 -10.23 4.31 -4.25
N ALA A 21 -9.24 4.12 -5.13
CA ALA A 21 -7.96 3.61 -4.71
C ALA A 21 -7.60 4.54 -3.56
N THR A 22 -7.78 4.06 -2.34
CA THR A 22 -7.29 4.75 -1.17
C THR A 22 -5.80 4.79 -1.39
N ASP A 23 -5.32 5.89 -1.95
CA ASP A 23 -3.92 6.24 -2.08
C ASP A 23 -3.41 6.47 -0.67
N ALA A 24 -3.33 5.38 0.11
CA ALA A 24 -2.60 5.35 1.35
C ALA A 24 -1.19 5.78 0.96
N THR A 25 -0.84 6.99 1.40
CA THR A 25 0.43 7.59 1.01
C THR A 25 1.53 6.73 1.65
N PRO A 26 2.57 6.37 0.89
CA PRO A 26 3.67 5.62 1.46
C PRO A 26 4.26 6.38 2.66
N GLU A 27 4.45 5.67 3.77
CA GLU A 27 4.88 6.27 5.03
C GLU A 27 6.38 6.08 5.22
N ASN A 28 6.89 4.88 4.93
CA ASN A 28 8.29 4.52 5.12
C ASN A 28 8.76 3.49 4.07
N ARG A 29 10.06 3.45 3.81
CA ARG A 29 10.73 2.38 3.05
C ARG A 29 11.23 1.32 4.00
N LEU A 30 11.13 0.07 3.56
CA LEU A 30 11.67 -1.08 4.25
C LEU A 30 13.01 -1.43 3.62
N CYS A 31 14.05 -1.41 4.44
CA CYS A 31 15.42 -1.66 4.05
C CYS A 31 15.90 -2.96 4.70
N SER A 32 16.61 -3.77 3.93
CA SER A 32 17.27 -4.97 4.44
C SER A 32 18.58 -5.19 3.69
N GLY A 33 19.69 -5.24 4.43
CA GLY A 33 21.02 -5.41 3.83
C GLY A 33 21.38 -4.33 2.82
N GLY A 34 21.08 -3.06 3.13
CA GLY A 34 21.34 -1.91 2.24
C GLY A 34 20.45 -1.80 1.00
N LYS A 35 19.41 -2.64 0.87
CA LYS A 35 18.50 -2.63 -0.29
C LYS A 35 17.06 -2.34 0.13
N ILE A 36 16.34 -1.66 -0.75
CA ILE A 36 14.89 -1.48 -0.62
C ILE A 36 14.23 -2.81 -0.92
N VAL A 37 13.45 -3.32 0.03
CA VAL A 37 12.70 -4.59 -0.11
C VAL A 37 11.19 -4.38 -0.17
N GLY A 38 10.73 -3.20 0.24
CA GLY A 38 9.33 -2.81 0.15
C GLY A 38 9.08 -1.42 0.73
N ILE A 39 7.81 -1.07 0.85
CA ILE A 39 7.31 0.15 1.46
C ILE A 39 6.18 -0.17 2.43
N LEU A 40 6.03 0.66 3.45
CA LEU A 40 4.90 0.65 4.35
C LEU A 40 3.85 1.64 3.84
N VAL A 41 2.64 1.15 3.64
CA VAL A 41 1.49 1.90 3.12
C VAL A 41 0.28 1.55 3.97
N GLY A 42 -0.22 2.50 4.77
CA GLY A 42 -1.43 2.32 5.57
C GLY A 42 -1.37 1.10 6.52
N GLY A 43 -0.20 0.80 7.08
CA GLY A 43 -0.01 -0.35 7.96
C GLY A 43 0.11 -1.72 7.26
N ALA A 44 0.29 -1.74 5.94
CA ALA A 44 0.59 -2.93 5.15
C ALA A 44 1.91 -2.77 4.37
N VAL A 45 2.56 -3.88 4.04
CA VAL A 45 3.78 -3.92 3.25
C VAL A 45 3.45 -4.12 1.78
N ILE A 46 3.96 -3.25 0.92
CA ILE A 46 3.94 -3.44 -0.52
C ILE A 46 5.37 -3.71 -0.99
N ARG A 47 5.55 -4.72 -1.83
CA ARG A 47 6.85 -5.01 -2.43
C ARG A 47 7.22 -3.92 -3.44
N THR A 48 8.50 -3.66 -3.55
CA THR A 48 9.06 -2.82 -4.61
C THR A 48 9.93 -3.64 -5.54
N ASP A 49 10.01 -3.22 -6.80
CA ASP A 49 11.06 -3.67 -7.70
C ASP A 49 12.42 -3.01 -7.34
N PRO A 50 13.54 -3.42 -7.97
CA PRO A 50 14.86 -2.82 -7.71
C PRO A 50 14.95 -1.32 -7.99
N ASN A 51 14.01 -0.76 -8.75
CA ASN A 51 13.92 0.67 -9.07
C ASN A 51 13.05 1.44 -8.07
N GLY A 52 12.48 0.75 -7.07
CA GLY A 52 11.59 1.34 -6.08
C GLY A 52 10.12 1.45 -6.53
N THR A 53 9.77 0.91 -7.70
CA THR A 53 8.39 0.90 -8.20
C THR A 53 7.57 -0.16 -7.48
N TRP A 54 6.31 0.15 -7.18
CA TRP A 54 5.46 -0.75 -6.40
C TRP A 54 5.02 -1.95 -7.25
N LYS A 55 5.05 -3.14 -6.66
CA LYS A 55 4.73 -4.40 -7.33
C LYS A 55 3.86 -5.27 -6.43
N GLY A 56 2.69 -5.63 -6.95
CA GLY A 56 1.78 -6.57 -6.31
C GLY A 56 0.84 -5.94 -5.29
N GLU A 57 0.07 -6.79 -4.61
CA GLU A 57 -0.89 -6.37 -3.58
C GLU A 57 -0.20 -6.05 -2.26
N PRO A 58 -0.75 -5.18 -1.40
CA PRO A 58 -0.28 -5.03 -0.03
C PRO A 58 -0.44 -6.33 0.77
N SER A 59 0.47 -6.58 1.71
CA SER A 59 0.43 -7.74 2.60
C SER A 59 0.86 -7.42 4.02
N GLY A 60 0.38 -8.23 4.97
CA GLY A 60 0.53 -7.97 6.39
C GLY A 60 -0.50 -6.95 6.87
N LYS A 61 -0.62 -6.81 8.19
CA LYS A 61 -1.56 -5.89 8.84
C LYS A 61 -0.97 -5.34 10.12
N GLY A 62 -1.21 -4.07 10.38
CA GLY A 62 -0.68 -3.38 11.56
C GLY A 62 0.85 -3.36 11.55
N CYS A 63 1.44 -3.28 10.36
CA CYS A 63 2.87 -3.13 10.18
C CYS A 63 3.28 -1.71 10.57
N GLN A 64 4.33 -1.60 11.36
CA GLN A 64 4.81 -0.33 11.88
C GLN A 64 6.32 -0.33 11.99
N CYS A 65 6.86 0.87 11.86
CA CYS A 65 8.26 1.17 12.06
C CYS A 65 8.41 1.80 13.45
N SER A 66 9.30 1.25 14.27
CA SER A 66 9.61 1.79 15.59
C SER A 66 11.12 1.92 15.76
N SER A 67 11.53 2.57 16.85
CA SER A 67 12.95 2.62 17.25
C SER A 67 13.56 1.24 17.52
N LYS A 68 12.72 0.21 17.74
CA LYS A 68 13.14 -1.19 17.93
C LYS A 68 13.20 -1.98 16.61
N GLY A 69 12.85 -1.37 15.49
CA GLY A 69 12.81 -2.00 14.16
C GLY A 69 11.40 -2.07 13.56
N PHE A 70 11.29 -2.86 12.49
CA PHE A 70 10.05 -3.13 11.79
C PHE A 70 9.30 -4.33 12.42
N GLY A 71 7.99 -4.22 12.58
CA GLY A 71 7.15 -5.31 13.05
C GLY A 71 5.71 -5.19 12.55
N CYS A 72 5.00 -6.31 12.49
CA CYS A 72 3.59 -6.36 12.11
C CYS A 72 2.78 -7.19 13.10
N LEU A 73 1.52 -6.80 13.33
CA LEU A 73 0.56 -7.63 14.07
C LEU A 73 0.25 -8.92 13.30
N THR A 74 0.11 -8.82 11.98
CA THR A 74 -0.01 -9.97 11.08
C THR A 74 1.14 -9.93 10.10
N ALA A 75 1.92 -11.02 10.08
CA ALA A 75 3.06 -11.14 9.17
C ALA A 75 2.61 -11.04 7.71
N PRO A 76 3.39 -10.37 6.84
CA PRO A 76 3.14 -10.37 5.41
C PRO A 76 3.36 -11.76 4.81
N LYS A 77 2.78 -11.99 3.62
CA LYS A 77 2.94 -13.23 2.85
C LYS A 77 4.43 -13.51 2.60
N SER A 78 4.77 -14.78 2.48
CA SER A 78 6.15 -15.20 2.16
C SER A 78 6.68 -14.48 0.91
N GLY A 79 7.94 -14.03 0.96
CA GLY A 79 8.60 -13.31 -0.13
C GLY A 79 8.33 -11.80 -0.19
N TYR A 80 7.56 -11.23 0.75
CA TYR A 80 7.42 -9.78 0.90
C TYR A 80 8.59 -9.15 1.64
N LEU A 81 9.16 -9.89 2.60
CA LEU A 81 10.33 -9.49 3.36
C LEU A 81 11.35 -10.63 3.36
N PRO A 82 12.65 -10.31 3.34
CA PRO A 82 13.70 -11.30 3.48
C PRO A 82 13.63 -11.94 4.88
N THR A 83 13.72 -13.27 4.93
CA THR A 83 13.49 -14.07 6.15
C THR A 83 14.63 -14.04 7.16
N LYS A 84 15.84 -13.60 6.76
CA LYS A 84 17.06 -13.75 7.57
C LYS A 84 17.75 -12.45 7.95
N THR A 85 17.29 -11.31 7.45
CA THR A 85 17.99 -10.03 7.65
C THR A 85 17.07 -9.08 8.40
N PRO A 86 17.55 -8.42 9.47
CA PRO A 86 16.74 -7.44 10.18
C PRO A 86 16.29 -6.37 9.18
N THR A 87 14.97 -6.18 9.11
CA THR A 87 14.37 -5.15 8.26
C THR A 87 14.30 -3.86 9.08
N THR A 88 14.95 -2.83 8.58
CA THR A 88 14.88 -1.48 9.14
C THR A 88 13.91 -0.63 8.33
N CYS A 89 13.47 0.47 8.93
CA CYS A 89 12.65 1.44 8.25
C CYS A 89 13.39 2.75 8.12
N VAL A 90 13.28 3.37 6.96
CA VAL A 90 13.77 4.72 6.71
C VAL A 90 12.66 5.54 6.06
N LYS A 91 12.75 6.87 6.17
CA LYS A 91 11.85 7.76 5.44
C LYS A 91 12.04 7.58 3.93
N LEU A 92 11.03 7.90 3.13
CA LEU A 92 11.10 7.72 1.66
C LEU A 92 12.27 8.45 1.01
N ASP A 93 12.64 9.59 1.56
CA ASP A 93 13.71 10.46 1.07
C ASP A 93 15.10 10.06 1.62
N GLN A 94 15.19 9.00 2.42
CA GLN A 94 16.43 8.49 2.98
C GLN A 94 16.89 7.22 2.25
N PRO A 95 18.21 7.07 2.01
CA PRO A 95 18.76 5.84 1.44
C PRO A 95 18.71 4.68 2.44
N CYS A 96 18.70 3.45 1.92
CA CYS A 96 18.99 2.27 2.74
C CYS A 96 20.50 2.17 2.93
N ASN A 97 20.99 2.54 4.12
CA ASN A 97 22.39 2.33 4.53
C ASN A 97 22.56 1.04 5.33
#